data_AF-A0A8T5U8C7-F1
#
_entry.id   AF-A0A8T5U8C7-F1
#
_cell.length_a   1.000
_cell.length_b   1.000
_cell.length_c   1.000
_cell.angle_alpha   90.00
_cell.angle_beta   90.00
_cell.angle_gamma   90.00
#
_symmetry.space_group_name_H-M   'P 1'
#
loop_
_entity.id
_entity.type
_entity.pdbx_description
1 polymer ?
#
loop_
_entity_poly.entity_id
_entity_poly.type
_entity_poly.pdbx_seq_one_letter_code
_entity_poly.pdbx_strand_id
1 'polypeptide(L)'
;MEKNMKRIIAIVLVAVIIVGGSIGAYFFLLAPGAGDYVWSASDAPGAPSGISADQIIKIGCAGDTGEIQGDANYEGAWFAAKTINEAGGVDVNGTIYY
;
A
#
# COMPACT_ATOMS: atom_id res chain seq x y z
N MET A 1 -43.21 17.38 -21.37
CA MET A 1 -42.32 17.88 -20.29
C MET A 1 -42.22 19.39 -20.39
N GLU A 2 -42.65 20.09 -19.34
CA GLU A 2 -42.54 21.55 -19.24
C GLU A 2 -41.08 22.00 -19.28
N LYS A 3 -40.79 23.15 -19.91
CA LYS A 3 -39.43 23.66 -20.14
C LYS A 3 -38.63 23.80 -18.85
N ASN A 4 -39.31 24.18 -17.76
CA ASN A 4 -38.71 24.32 -16.43
C ASN A 4 -38.31 22.97 -15.85
N MET A 5 -39.12 21.94 -16.03
CA MET A 5 -38.83 20.58 -15.55
C MET A 5 -37.60 19.98 -16.24
N LYS A 6 -37.44 20.17 -17.56
CA LYS A 6 -36.23 19.73 -18.29
C LYS A 6 -34.96 20.41 -17.79
N ARG A 7 -35.04 21.70 -17.48
CA ARG A 7 -33.89 22.47 -16.95
C ARG A 7 -33.48 21.98 -15.56
N ILE A 8 -34.43 21.73 -14.68
CA ILE A 8 -34.15 21.21 -13.33
C ILE A 8 -33.47 19.85 -13.42
N ILE A 9 -33.99 18.93 -14.24
CA ILE A 9 -33.40 17.59 -14.42
C ILE A 9 -31.96 17.69 -14.95
N ALA A 10 -31.70 18.56 -15.92
CA ALA A 10 -30.35 18.76 -16.46
C ALA A 10 -29.36 19.28 -15.41
N ILE A 11 -29.78 20.24 -14.57
CA ILE A 11 -28.95 20.79 -13.49
C ILE A 11 -28.64 19.71 -12.44
N VAL A 12 -29.64 18.93 -12.04
CA VAL A 12 -29.46 17.85 -11.07
C VAL A 12 -28.48 16.79 -11.60
N LEU A 13 -28.60 16.40 -12.87
CA LEU A 13 -27.68 15.46 -13.50
C LEU A 13 -26.23 15.96 -13.50
N VAL A 14 -26.01 17.23 -13.86
CA VAL A 14 -24.67 17.83 -13.84
C VAL A 14 -24.12 17.89 -12.41
N ALA A 15 -24.95 18.27 -11.43
CA ALA A 15 -24.54 18.31 -10.03
C ALA A 15 -24.13 16.91 -9.52
N VAL A 16 -24.89 15.86 -9.84
CA VAL A 16 -24.57 14.48 -9.43
C VAL A 16 -23.27 14.00 -10.06
N ILE A 17 -23.04 14.29 -11.35
CA ILE A 17 -21.79 13.90 -12.04
C ILE A 17 -20.58 14.62 -11.44
N ILE A 18 -20.69 15.93 -11.18
CA ILE A 18 -19.60 16.71 -10.61
C ILE A 18 -19.30 16.23 -9.18
N VAL A 19 -20.32 16.06 -8.34
CA VAL A 19 -20.13 15.64 -6.95
C VAL A 19 -19.60 14.21 -6.89
N GLY A 20 -20.20 13.28 -7.64
CA GLY A 20 -19.77 11.87 -7.69
C GLY A 20 -18.34 11.72 -8.23
N GLY A 21 -18.02 12.41 -9.33
CA GLY A 21 -16.68 12.41 -9.91
C GLY A 21 -15.63 13.03 -8.98
N SER A 22 -15.96 14.13 -8.31
CA SER A 22 -15.02 14.81 -7.39
C SER A 22 -14.78 14.00 -6.12
N ILE A 23 -15.81 13.37 -5.57
CA ILE A 23 -15.66 12.47 -4.41
C ILE A 23 -14.82 11.25 -4.78
N GLY A 24 -15.10 10.62 -5.92
CA GLY A 24 -14.32 9.48 -6.41
C GLY A 24 -12.84 9.84 -6.64
N ALA A 25 -12.58 10.99 -7.27
CA ALA A 25 -11.22 11.49 -7.47
C ALA A 25 -10.51 11.79 -6.15
N TYR A 26 -11.20 12.37 -5.16
CA TYR A 26 -10.64 12.62 -3.84
C TYR A 26 -10.22 11.31 -3.14
N PHE A 27 -11.08 10.29 -3.11
CA PHE A 27 -10.72 9.01 -2.47
C PHE A 27 -9.59 8.27 -3.18
N PHE A 28 -9.48 8.44 -4.49
CA PHE A 28 -8.44 7.78 -5.27
C PHE A 28 -7.08 8.51 -5.21
N LEU A 29 -7.06 9.83 -5.05
CA LEU A 29 -5.85 10.65 -5.19
C LEU A 29 -5.40 11.37 -3.92
N LEU A 30 -6.31 11.68 -3.00
CA LEU A 30 -6.06 12.67 -1.93
C LEU A 30 -6.52 12.23 -0.54
N ALA A 31 -7.35 11.20 -0.43
CA ALA A 31 -7.74 10.67 0.88
C ALA A 31 -6.51 10.10 1.62
N PRO A 32 -6.47 10.15 2.96
CA PRO A 32 -5.42 9.50 3.73
C PRO A 32 -5.33 8.01 3.35
N GLY A 33 -4.15 7.53 2.93
CA GLY A 33 -3.98 6.19 2.37
C GLY A 33 -4.01 6.11 0.84
N ALA A 34 -4.45 7.17 0.15
CA ALA A 34 -4.49 7.22 -1.31
C ALA A 34 -3.07 7.36 -1.88
N GLY A 35 -2.60 6.32 -2.55
CA GLY A 35 -1.24 6.25 -3.09
C GLY A 35 -0.18 5.75 -2.10
N ASP A 36 -0.57 5.39 -0.88
CA ASP A 36 0.35 4.77 0.07
C ASP A 36 0.73 3.37 -0.41
N TYR A 37 2.01 3.03 -0.26
CA TYR A 37 2.50 1.70 -0.58
C TYR A 37 1.86 0.67 0.36
N VAL A 38 1.08 -0.25 -0.22
CA VAL A 38 0.45 -1.34 0.53
C VAL A 38 1.42 -2.51 0.59
N TRP A 39 2.04 -2.68 1.77
CA TRP A 39 2.91 -3.81 2.06
C TRP A 39 2.14 -5.13 1.99
N SER A 40 2.76 -6.13 1.40
CA SER A 40 2.18 -7.46 1.24
C SER A 40 3.25 -8.55 1.36
N ALA A 41 2.85 -9.81 1.28
CA ALA A 41 3.77 -10.94 1.34
C ALA A 41 4.87 -10.90 0.25
N SER A 42 4.68 -10.20 -0.87
CA SER A 42 5.74 -10.04 -1.88
C SER A 42 6.92 -9.18 -1.40
N ASP A 43 6.70 -8.35 -0.38
CA ASP A 43 7.69 -7.43 0.16
C ASP A 43 8.49 -8.04 1.32
N ALA A 44 8.03 -9.19 1.83
CA ALA A 44 8.68 -9.93 2.90
C ALA A 44 9.33 -11.20 2.31
N PRO A 45 10.63 -11.17 1.99
CA PRO A 45 11.28 -12.30 1.34
C PRO A 45 11.22 -13.54 2.24
N GLY A 46 10.92 -14.70 1.64
CA GLY A 46 10.82 -15.97 2.38
C GLY A 46 9.53 -16.15 3.19
N ALA A 47 8.66 -15.14 3.27
CA ALA A 47 7.43 -15.21 4.03
C ALA A 47 6.31 -15.99 3.28
N PRO A 48 5.36 -16.60 3.99
CA PRO A 48 4.19 -17.26 3.38
C PRO A 48 3.32 -16.29 2.58
N SER A 49 2.76 -16.73 1.45
CA SER A 49 1.98 -15.91 0.52
C SER A 49 0.61 -15.42 1.04
N GLY A 50 0.33 -15.55 2.33
CA GLY A 50 -0.94 -15.18 2.96
C GLY A 50 -0.80 -14.29 4.18
N ILE A 51 0.41 -13.80 4.49
CA ILE A 51 0.59 -12.87 5.60
C ILE A 51 -0.05 -11.52 5.30
N SER A 52 -0.62 -10.90 6.32
CA SER A 52 -1.16 -9.56 6.24
C SER A 52 -0.09 -8.51 6.54
N ALA A 53 -0.32 -7.27 6.10
CA ALA A 53 0.65 -6.17 6.21
C ALA A 53 1.06 -5.84 7.66
N ASP A 54 0.20 -6.14 8.63
CA ASP A 54 0.41 -5.99 10.07
C ASP A 54 1.33 -7.06 10.65
N GLN A 55 1.52 -8.19 9.95
CA GLN A 55 2.48 -9.23 10.33
C GLN A 55 3.90 -8.98 9.80
N ILE A 56 4.13 -7.84 9.13
CA ILE A 56 5.43 -7.47 8.55
C ILE A 56 6.19 -6.51 9.47
N ILE A 57 7.39 -6.91 9.90
CA ILE A 57 8.36 -6.06 10.57
C ILE A 57 9.19 -5.32 9.51
N LYS A 58 9.03 -4.00 9.49
CA LYS A 58 9.69 -3.14 8.51
C LYS A 58 11.06 -2.71 9.00
N ILE A 59 12.10 -3.09 8.26
CA ILE A 59 13.49 -2.72 8.55
C ILE A 59 13.96 -1.71 7.50
N GLY A 60 14.30 -0.51 7.94
CA GLY A 60 14.90 0.51 7.07
C GLY A 60 16.39 0.28 6.87
N CYS A 61 16.83 0.22 5.63
CA CYS A 61 18.25 0.21 5.27
C CYS A 61 18.64 1.59 4.73
N ALA A 62 19.63 2.23 5.35
CA ALA A 62 20.19 3.48 4.88
C ALA A 62 21.58 3.23 4.29
N GLY A 63 21.72 3.39 2.97
CA GLY A 63 22.96 3.21 2.23
C GLY A 63 22.82 3.76 0.82
N ASP A 64 23.93 4.09 0.18
CA ASP A 64 23.95 4.57 -1.20
C ASP A 64 23.85 3.40 -2.17
N THR A 65 22.64 3.08 -2.64
CA THR A 65 22.35 1.97 -3.57
C THR A 65 22.80 2.25 -5.02
N GLY A 66 23.77 3.15 -5.21
CA GLY A 66 24.54 3.30 -6.45
C GLY A 66 25.98 2.80 -6.30
N GLU A 67 26.39 2.44 -5.09
CA GLU A 67 27.76 2.02 -4.75
C GLU A 67 27.76 0.66 -4.07
N ILE A 68 28.88 -0.06 -4.19
CA ILE A 68 28.99 -1.45 -3.74
C ILE A 68 28.65 -1.64 -2.25
N GLN A 69 28.96 -0.65 -1.40
CA GLN A 69 28.66 -0.73 0.03
C GLN A 69 27.16 -0.59 0.32
N GLY A 70 26.44 0.25 -0.42
CA GLY A 70 24.99 0.39 -0.24
C GLY A 70 24.22 -0.78 -0.82
N ASP A 71 24.65 -1.29 -1.98
CA ASP A 71 24.06 -2.50 -2.57
C ASP A 71 24.28 -3.71 -1.66
N ALA A 72 25.50 -3.90 -1.14
CA ALA A 72 25.78 -4.99 -0.20
C ALA A 72 25.00 -4.85 1.12
N ASN A 73 24.73 -3.62 1.57
CA ASN A 73 23.87 -3.36 2.72
C ASN A 73 22.43 -3.82 2.44
N TYR A 74 21.86 -3.38 1.31
CA TYR A 74 20.50 -3.77 0.90
C TYR A 74 20.36 -5.29 0.71
N GLU A 75 21.23 -5.90 -0.10
CA GLU A 75 21.19 -7.34 -0.41
C GLU A 75 21.48 -8.19 0.84
N GLY A 76 22.39 -7.74 1.70
CA GLY A 76 22.68 -8.40 2.96
C GLY A 76 21.49 -8.40 3.92
N ALA A 77 20.80 -7.26 4.04
CA ALA A 77 19.59 -7.14 4.83
C ALA A 77 18.44 -7.99 4.25
N TRP A 78 18.27 -7.96 2.93
CA TRP A 78 17.28 -8.78 2.22
C TRP A 78 17.53 -10.28 2.45
N PHE A 79 18.78 -10.72 2.34
CA PHE A 79 19.15 -12.11 2.56
C PHE A 79 18.97 -12.54 4.02
N ALA A 80 19.30 -11.66 4.98
CA ALA A 80 19.08 -11.92 6.40
C ALA A 80 17.59 -12.07 6.71
N ALA A 81 16.76 -11.14 6.23
CA ALA A 81 15.30 -11.19 6.40
C ALA A 81 14.73 -12.49 5.80
N LYS A 82 15.13 -12.83 4.56
CA LYS A 82 14.75 -14.08 3.92
C LYS A 82 15.06 -15.30 4.78
N THR A 83 16.29 -15.37 5.30
CA THR A 83 16.75 -16.50 6.10
C THR A 83 15.94 -16.65 7.39
N ILE A 84 15.64 -15.54 8.06
CA ILE A 84 14.80 -15.53 9.27
C ILE A 84 13.38 -16.00 8.94
N ASN A 85 12.81 -15.50 7.85
CA ASN A 85 11.44 -15.81 7.45
C ASN A 85 11.28 -17.27 7.03
N GLU A 86 12.24 -17.81 6.29
CA GLU A 86 12.28 -19.25 5.94
C GLU A 86 12.49 -20.14 7.16
N ALA A 87 13.10 -19.63 8.24
CA ALA A 87 13.25 -20.33 9.51
C ALA A 87 11.98 -20.27 10.40
N GLY A 88 10.90 -19.65 9.93
CA GLY A 88 9.63 -19.55 10.65
C GLY A 88 9.35 -18.18 11.27
N GLY A 89 10.13 -17.15 10.90
CA GLY A 89 9.89 -15.76 11.32
C GLY A 89 10.25 -15.48 12.78
N VAL A 90 9.64 -14.42 13.33
CA VAL A 90 9.86 -13.94 14.70
C VAL A 90 8.57 -14.11 15.51
N ASP A 91 8.64 -14.91 16.57
CA ASP A 91 7.53 -15.04 17.53
C ASP A 91 7.53 -13.88 18.53
N VAL A 92 6.47 -13.07 18.49
CA VAL A 92 6.19 -12.03 19.47
C VAL A 92 4.89 -12.39 20.21
N ASN A 93 5.03 -12.91 21.43
CA ASN A 93 3.92 -13.28 22.31
C ASN A 93 2.92 -14.27 21.68
N GLY A 94 3.39 -15.26 20.94
CA GLY A 94 2.58 -16.29 20.28
C GLY A 94 2.06 -15.91 18.89
N THR A 95 2.43 -14.73 18.38
CA THR A 95 2.12 -14.29 17.02
C THR A 95 3.41 -14.27 16.20
N ILE A 96 3.41 -14.93 15.05
CA ILE A 96 4.55 -14.94 14.14
C ILE A 96 4.50 -13.73 13.22
N TYR A 97 5.61 -13.01 13.17
CA TYR A 97 5.89 -11.89 12.29
C TYR A 97 7.04 -12.24 11.34
N TYR A 98 7.11 -11.50 10.23
CA TYR A 98 8.08 -11.72 9.14
C TYR A 98 8.70 -10.41 8.65
#